data_AF-A0A563U3B8-F1
#
_entry.id   AF-A0A563U3B8-F1
#
_cell.length_a   1.000
_cell.length_b   1.000
_cell.length_c   1.000
_cell.angle_alpha   90.00
_cell.angle_beta   90.00
_cell.angle_gamma   90.00
#
_symmetry.space_group_name_H-M   'P 1'
#
loop_
_entity.id
_entity.type
_entity.pdbx_description
1 polymer ?
#
loop_
_entity_poly.entity_id
_entity_poly.type
_entity_poly.pdbx_seq_one_letter_code
_entity_poly.pdbx_strand_id
1 'polypeptide(L)'
;MLNTMMDKFLRDEQDPKAIEKVYSRLVDLLTSGEEILYIAVQKKPIVNLFPDCIAITNKRILFFTPANLGLSIKFVDFVWKDIVDVVMKEEIIGAVFSVKTTNGAEMGVDYLPKVQARKLYQYAQERKEAEREARRQRELEEKRAESGSVQIDHPAQLAFQPSAPLIQQPVAAAPVPPAPAPAPVVAEEPKKDELTEKLKRLKTLFESGLISQEEYNQKKLELLSDF
;
A
#
# COMPACT_ATOMS: atom_id res chain seq x y z
N MET A 1 10.27 4.55 -33.54
CA MET A 1 9.72 3.95 -32.30
C MET A 1 10.06 4.76 -31.05
N LEU A 2 11.28 5.32 -30.90
CA LEU A 2 11.63 6.18 -29.75
C LEU A 2 10.67 7.38 -29.57
N ASN A 3 10.35 8.10 -30.66
CA ASN A 3 9.42 9.24 -30.63
C ASN A 3 8.04 8.88 -30.05
N THR A 4 7.49 7.71 -30.37
CA THR A 4 6.14 7.31 -29.96
C THR A 4 6.05 6.97 -28.46
N MET A 5 7.13 6.48 -27.84
CA MET A 5 7.19 6.28 -26.39
C MET A 5 7.39 7.61 -25.65
N MET A 6 8.28 8.49 -26.17
CA MET A 6 8.46 9.84 -25.62
C MET A 6 7.13 10.62 -25.60
N ASP A 7 6.34 10.57 -26.68
CA ASP A 7 5.05 11.26 -26.80
C ASP A 7 4.01 10.87 -25.72
N LYS A 8 4.21 9.76 -25.01
CA LYS A 8 3.36 9.36 -23.87
C LYS A 8 3.69 10.16 -22.60
N PHE A 9 4.94 10.59 -22.44
CA PHE A 9 5.43 11.35 -21.28
C PHE A 9 5.30 12.87 -21.46
N LEU A 10 5.37 13.38 -22.69
CA LEU A 10 5.29 14.83 -22.99
C LEU A 10 3.91 15.49 -22.73
N ARG A 11 2.89 14.76 -22.28
CA ARG A 11 1.50 15.28 -22.19
C ARG A 11 1.18 16.04 -20.91
N ASP A 12 2.00 15.92 -19.86
CA ASP A 12 1.66 16.40 -18.51
C ASP A 12 2.48 17.63 -18.07
N GLU A 13 2.69 18.58 -18.99
CA GLU A 13 3.50 19.81 -18.78
C GLU A 13 4.96 19.53 -18.40
N GLN A 14 5.47 18.39 -18.85
CA GLN A 14 6.86 18.02 -18.63
C GLN A 14 7.78 18.80 -19.58
N ASP A 15 8.93 19.24 -19.07
CA ASP A 15 9.97 19.82 -19.92
C ASP A 15 10.56 18.70 -20.81
N PRO A 16 10.40 18.77 -22.15
CA PRO A 16 10.89 17.75 -23.07
C PRO A 16 12.39 17.48 -22.92
N LYS A 17 13.20 18.52 -22.67
CA LYS A 17 14.66 18.39 -22.54
C LYS A 17 15.03 17.66 -21.26
N ALA A 18 14.30 17.91 -20.18
CA ALA A 18 14.50 17.21 -18.92
C ALA A 18 14.14 15.72 -19.06
N ILE A 19 13.00 15.40 -19.69
CA ILE A 19 12.62 14.00 -19.99
C ILE A 19 13.70 13.33 -20.81
N GLU A 20 14.14 13.92 -21.93
CA GLU A 20 15.08 13.28 -22.84
C GLU A 20 16.41 12.96 -22.15
N LYS A 21 16.92 13.89 -21.33
CA LYS A 21 18.13 13.70 -20.53
C LYS A 21 17.97 12.58 -19.49
N VAL A 22 16.80 12.48 -18.85
CA VAL A 22 16.52 11.44 -17.84
C VAL A 22 16.30 10.09 -18.51
N TYR A 23 15.53 10.05 -19.59
CA TYR A 23 15.21 8.84 -20.34
C TYR A 23 16.46 8.21 -20.93
N SER A 24 17.34 9.00 -21.55
CA SER A 24 18.62 8.49 -22.09
C SER A 24 19.46 7.80 -21.01
N ARG A 25 19.53 8.37 -19.80
CA ARG A 25 20.23 7.75 -18.66
C ARG A 25 19.49 6.53 -18.10
N LEU A 26 18.17 6.57 -18.07
CA LEU A 26 17.32 5.50 -17.57
C LEU A 26 17.47 4.22 -18.38
N VAL A 27 17.45 4.33 -19.71
CA VAL A 27 17.52 3.18 -20.63
C VAL A 27 18.77 2.34 -20.37
N ASP A 28 19.90 2.98 -20.08
CA ASP A 28 21.16 2.29 -19.75
C ASP A 28 21.12 1.58 -18.39
N LEU A 29 20.18 1.95 -17.50
CA LEU A 29 20.03 1.38 -16.16
C LEU A 29 18.96 0.28 -16.10
N LEU A 30 18.14 0.11 -17.15
CA LEU A 30 17.08 -0.90 -17.19
C LEU A 30 17.66 -2.30 -17.26
N THR A 31 17.11 -3.20 -16.45
CA THR A 31 17.43 -4.64 -16.52
C THR A 31 16.59 -5.34 -17.59
N SER A 32 16.95 -6.57 -17.96
CA SER A 32 16.20 -7.35 -18.96
C SER A 32 14.71 -7.45 -18.62
N GLY A 33 13.83 -7.10 -19.56
CA GLY A 33 12.38 -7.07 -19.38
C GLY A 33 11.86 -5.97 -18.44
N GLU A 34 12.70 -4.98 -18.11
CA GLU A 34 12.29 -3.80 -17.35
C GLU A 34 11.80 -2.70 -18.31
N GLU A 35 10.62 -2.15 -18.03
CA GLU A 35 9.97 -1.13 -18.87
C GLU A 35 9.61 0.09 -18.02
N ILE A 36 9.87 1.28 -18.57
CA ILE A 36 9.47 2.55 -17.95
C ILE A 36 7.99 2.77 -18.20
N LEU A 37 7.21 2.86 -17.12
CA LEU A 37 5.77 3.08 -17.16
C LEU A 37 5.44 4.58 -17.14
N TYR A 38 6.18 5.33 -16.33
CA TYR A 38 5.98 6.76 -16.14
C TYR A 38 7.24 7.46 -15.61
N ILE A 39 7.42 8.72 -15.99
CA ILE A 39 8.46 9.62 -15.45
C ILE A 39 7.73 10.86 -14.93
N ALA A 40 8.15 11.42 -13.80
CA ALA A 40 7.70 12.70 -13.28
C ALA A 40 8.91 13.61 -13.03
N VAL A 41 8.77 14.90 -13.35
CA VAL A 41 9.85 15.89 -13.26
C VAL A 41 9.44 17.00 -12.30
N GLN A 42 10.29 17.29 -11.32
CA GLN A 42 10.10 18.38 -10.36
C GLN A 42 10.06 19.74 -11.06
N LYS A 43 9.13 20.60 -10.64
CA LYS A 43 8.99 21.95 -11.18
C LYS A 43 8.87 22.96 -10.06
N LYS A 44 10.02 23.41 -9.56
CA LYS A 44 10.12 24.47 -8.55
C LYS A 44 9.85 25.83 -9.19
N PRO A 45 9.25 26.79 -8.45
CA PRO A 45 8.96 28.14 -8.97
C PRO A 45 10.22 28.99 -9.19
N ILE A 46 11.36 28.59 -8.62
CA ILE A 46 12.67 29.22 -8.82
C ILE A 46 13.35 28.51 -10.00
N VAL A 47 14.14 29.24 -10.81
CA VAL A 47 14.89 28.69 -11.95
C VAL A 47 15.80 27.55 -11.48
N ASN A 48 15.31 26.32 -11.57
CA ASN A 48 16.07 25.12 -11.27
C ASN A 48 16.63 24.57 -12.58
N LEU A 49 17.95 24.65 -12.74
CA LEU A 49 18.63 24.16 -13.94
C LEU A 49 18.65 22.62 -14.01
N PHE A 50 18.46 21.95 -12.86
CA PHE A 50 18.50 20.49 -12.74
C PHE A 50 17.42 20.00 -11.76
N PRO A 51 16.22 19.62 -12.25
CA PRO A 51 15.14 19.13 -11.40
C PRO A 51 15.36 17.70 -10.90
N ASP A 52 14.86 17.41 -9.70
CA ASP A 52 14.67 16.03 -9.25
C ASP A 52 13.67 15.31 -10.17
N CYS A 53 13.91 14.03 -10.44
CA CYS A 53 12.99 13.22 -11.24
C CYS A 53 12.66 11.91 -10.53
N ILE A 54 11.47 11.38 -10.81
CA ILE A 54 11.06 10.04 -10.39
C ILE A 54 10.69 9.26 -11.64
N ALA A 55 11.16 8.02 -11.76
CA ALA A 55 10.70 7.08 -12.76
C ALA A 55 10.10 5.84 -12.12
N ILE A 56 8.96 5.39 -12.63
CA ILE A 56 8.30 4.15 -12.24
C ILE A 56 8.48 3.14 -13.36
N THR A 57 9.00 1.96 -13.02
CA THR A 57 9.11 0.81 -13.92
C THR A 57 8.23 -0.34 -13.45
N ASN A 58 8.10 -1.36 -14.30
CA ASN A 58 7.46 -2.61 -13.91
C ASN A 58 8.24 -3.40 -12.83
N LYS A 59 9.45 -2.99 -12.43
CA LYS A 59 10.25 -3.69 -11.40
C LYS A 59 10.57 -2.86 -10.15
N ARG A 60 10.72 -1.55 -10.30
CA ARG A 60 11.16 -0.66 -9.22
C ARG A 60 10.71 0.78 -9.46
N ILE A 61 10.87 1.61 -8.44
CA ILE A 61 10.83 3.06 -8.54
C ILE A 61 12.26 3.60 -8.43
N LEU A 62 12.60 4.59 -9.25
CA LEU A 62 13.90 5.22 -9.30
C LEU A 62 13.79 6.72 -9.02
N PHE A 63 14.68 7.23 -8.18
CA PHE A 63 14.82 8.65 -7.86
C PHE A 63 16.14 9.16 -8.42
N PHE A 64 16.05 10.30 -9.11
CA PHE A 64 17.16 10.99 -9.75
C PHE A 64 17.34 12.32 -9.05
N THR A 65 18.41 12.46 -8.28
CA THR A 65 18.73 13.69 -7.57
C THR A 65 20.02 14.27 -8.12
N PRO A 66 20.01 15.48 -8.69
CA PRO A 66 21.24 16.14 -9.10
C PRO A 66 22.11 16.46 -7.88
N ALA A 67 23.40 16.23 -8.00
CA ALA A 67 24.41 16.54 -7.01
C ALA A 67 25.51 17.41 -7.64
N ASN A 68 26.35 18.03 -6.80
CA ASN A 68 27.47 18.86 -7.26
C ASN A 68 27.06 19.91 -8.31
N LEU A 69 25.99 20.68 -8.05
CA LEU A 69 25.44 21.68 -8.98
C LEU A 69 25.01 21.10 -10.34
N GLY A 70 24.59 19.85 -10.39
CA GLY A 70 24.14 19.17 -11.61
C GLY A 70 25.24 18.53 -12.45
N LEU A 71 26.48 18.51 -11.96
CA LEU A 71 27.61 17.80 -12.58
C LEU A 71 27.50 16.29 -12.40
N SER A 72 26.87 15.83 -11.33
CA SER A 72 26.60 14.41 -11.08
C SER A 72 25.12 14.18 -10.81
N ILE A 73 24.67 12.96 -11.06
CA ILE A 73 23.31 12.50 -10.76
C ILE A 73 23.46 11.33 -9.79
N LYS A 74 22.82 11.43 -8.63
CA LYS A 74 22.66 10.33 -7.69
C LYS A 74 21.42 9.54 -8.10
N PHE A 75 21.58 8.23 -8.22
CA PHE A 75 20.51 7.28 -8.48
C PHE A 75 20.21 6.52 -7.20
N VAL A 76 18.96 6.46 -6.82
CA VAL A 76 18.50 5.63 -5.70
C VAL A 76 17.21 4.95 -6.14
N ASP A 77 17.17 3.63 -6.06
CA ASP A 77 16.02 2.84 -6.47
C ASP A 77 15.52 1.90 -5.38
N PHE A 78 14.22 1.59 -5.44
CA PHE A 78 13.57 0.63 -4.57
C PHE A 78 12.73 -0.34 -5.38
N VAL A 79 12.97 -1.64 -5.18
CA VAL A 79 12.18 -2.70 -5.79
C VAL A 79 10.79 -2.72 -5.14
N TRP A 80 9.75 -3.01 -5.92
CA TRP A 80 8.35 -3.00 -5.42
C TRP A 80 8.14 -3.87 -4.18
N LYS A 81 8.84 -5.01 -4.11
CA LYS A 81 8.82 -5.93 -2.96
C LYS A 81 9.29 -5.29 -1.64
N ASP A 82 10.16 -4.29 -1.72
CA ASP A 82 10.76 -3.62 -0.57
C ASP A 82 9.99 -2.36 -0.15
N ILE A 83 8.94 -1.99 -0.89
CA ILE A 83 8.11 -0.81 -0.62
C ILE A 83 6.89 -1.22 0.22
N VAL A 84 6.82 -0.68 1.43
CA VAL A 84 5.67 -0.85 2.33
C VAL A 84 4.57 0.13 1.95
N ASP A 85 4.94 1.40 1.80
CA ASP A 85 3.96 2.44 1.53
C ASP A 85 4.39 3.45 0.47
N VAL A 86 3.39 4.02 -0.18
CA VAL A 86 3.53 5.10 -1.16
C VAL A 86 2.50 6.15 -0.79
N VAL A 87 2.95 7.38 -0.58
CA VAL A 87 2.13 8.50 -0.14
C VAL A 87 2.25 9.62 -1.16
N MET A 88 1.12 10.25 -1.48
CA MET A 88 1.08 11.49 -2.25
C MET A 88 0.28 12.53 -1.47
N LYS A 89 0.81 13.74 -1.34
CA LYS A 89 0.14 14.89 -0.73
C LYS A 89 0.09 16.03 -1.73
N GLU A 90 -1.10 16.58 -1.97
CA GLU A 90 -1.23 17.80 -2.76
C GLU A 90 -1.07 19.03 -1.87
N GLU A 91 -0.19 19.94 -2.27
CA GLU A 91 0.07 21.20 -1.59
C GLU A 91 -0.38 22.38 -2.47
N ILE A 92 -0.19 23.61 -2.00
CA ILE A 92 -0.61 24.81 -2.75
C ILE A 92 0.20 24.94 -4.05
N ILE A 93 1.53 24.78 -3.97
CA ILE A 93 2.48 25.09 -5.06
C ILE A 93 2.87 23.83 -5.86
N GLY A 94 2.43 22.64 -5.45
CA GLY A 94 2.74 21.39 -6.13
C GLY A 94 2.18 20.19 -5.38
N ALA A 95 2.82 19.04 -5.52
CA ALA A 95 2.55 17.86 -4.74
C ALA A 95 3.86 17.21 -4.29
N VAL A 96 3.79 16.48 -3.18
CA VAL A 96 4.86 15.65 -2.64
C VAL A 96 4.50 14.21 -2.89
N PHE A 97 5.43 13.44 -3.45
CA PHE A 97 5.33 11.99 -3.55
C PHE A 97 6.45 11.37 -2.74
N SER A 98 6.15 10.38 -1.90
CA SER A 98 7.14 9.66 -1.10
C SER A 98 6.88 8.17 -1.05
N VAL A 99 7.94 7.41 -0.82
CA VAL A 99 7.90 5.97 -0.58
C VAL A 99 8.52 5.66 0.77
N LYS A 100 8.00 4.63 1.42
CA LYS A 100 8.52 4.05 2.65
C LYS A 100 8.82 2.58 2.43
N THR A 101 10.02 2.16 2.79
CA THR A 101 10.49 0.79 2.60
C THR A 101 10.35 -0.07 3.86
N THR A 102 10.53 -1.38 3.69
CA THR A 102 10.46 -2.38 4.76
C THR A 102 11.52 -2.18 5.84
N ASN A 103 12.68 -1.61 5.50
CA ASN A 103 13.73 -1.25 6.45
C ASN A 103 13.54 0.14 7.09
N GLY A 104 12.41 0.81 6.84
CA GLY A 104 12.08 2.11 7.42
C GLY A 104 12.70 3.31 6.71
N ALA A 105 13.43 3.12 5.59
CA ALA A 105 13.90 4.24 4.79
C ALA A 105 12.72 4.96 4.12
N GLU A 106 12.84 6.28 4.03
CA GLU A 106 11.86 7.15 3.38
C GLU A 106 12.57 8.04 2.36
N MET A 107 11.97 8.16 1.17
CA MET A 107 12.47 9.06 0.13
C MET A 107 11.30 9.61 -0.67
N GLY A 108 11.41 10.86 -1.08
CA GLY A 108 10.36 11.53 -1.84
C GLY A 108 10.87 12.72 -2.62
N VAL A 109 10.01 13.25 -3.48
CA VAL A 109 10.25 14.48 -4.25
C VAL A 109 9.07 15.41 -4.02
N ASP A 110 9.39 16.66 -3.71
CA ASP A 110 8.47 17.77 -3.54
C ASP A 110 8.33 18.60 -4.83
N TYR A 111 7.36 19.51 -4.88
CA TYR A 111 7.09 20.38 -6.04
C TYR A 111 6.89 19.61 -7.36
N LEU A 112 6.29 18.42 -7.31
CA LEU A 112 5.82 17.74 -8.50
C LEU A 112 4.57 18.44 -9.04
N PRO A 113 4.45 18.65 -10.37
CA PRO A 113 3.19 19.08 -10.96
C PRO A 113 2.08 18.09 -10.58
N LYS A 114 0.95 18.61 -10.09
CA LYS A 114 -0.10 17.78 -9.47
C LYS A 114 -0.62 16.66 -10.38
N VAL A 115 -0.75 16.95 -11.68
CA VAL A 115 -1.14 15.96 -12.69
C VAL A 115 -0.14 14.80 -12.73
N GLN A 116 1.16 15.12 -12.72
CA GLN A 116 2.21 14.10 -12.74
C GLN A 116 2.26 13.31 -11.44
N ALA A 117 2.11 13.97 -10.29
CA ALA A 117 2.07 13.31 -8.99
C ALA A 117 0.90 12.31 -8.88
N ARG A 118 -0.29 12.68 -9.37
CA ARG A 118 -1.46 11.78 -9.40
C ARG A 118 -1.22 10.55 -10.28
N LYS A 119 -0.65 10.72 -11.49
CA LYS A 119 -0.30 9.59 -12.35
C LYS A 119 0.77 8.70 -11.72
N LEU A 120 1.80 9.32 -11.14
CA LEU A 120 2.86 8.60 -10.43
C LEU A 120 2.27 7.76 -9.29
N TYR A 121 1.35 8.33 -8.51
CA TYR A 121 0.62 7.63 -7.46
C TYR A 121 -0.23 6.48 -8.01
N GLN A 122 -0.98 6.71 -9.08
CA GLN A 122 -1.78 5.67 -9.74
C GLN A 122 -0.91 4.48 -10.16
N TYR A 123 0.16 4.73 -10.93
CA TYR A 123 1.06 3.66 -11.37
C TYR A 123 1.73 2.95 -10.20
N ALA A 124 2.10 3.67 -9.14
CA ALA A 124 2.69 3.06 -7.96
C ALA A 124 1.71 2.13 -7.23
N GLN A 125 0.43 2.51 -7.11
CA GLN A 125 -0.59 1.64 -6.51
C GLN A 125 -0.83 0.38 -7.36
N GLU A 126 -0.97 0.53 -8.68
CA GLU A 126 -1.09 -0.61 -9.61
C GLU A 126 0.10 -1.57 -9.46
N ARG A 127 1.33 -1.04 -9.36
CA ARG A 127 2.53 -1.87 -9.16
C ARG A 127 2.56 -2.57 -7.81
N LYS A 128 2.15 -1.91 -6.72
CA LYS A 128 2.04 -2.53 -5.39
C LYS A 128 1.00 -3.64 -5.36
N GLU A 129 -0.13 -3.44 -6.04
CA GLU A 129 -1.17 -4.46 -6.16
C GLU A 129 -0.67 -5.68 -6.94
N ALA A 130 -0.07 -5.46 -8.11
CA ALA A 130 0.51 -6.53 -8.92
C ALA A 130 1.58 -7.33 -8.16
N GLU A 131 2.43 -6.67 -7.34
CA GLU A 131 3.43 -7.35 -6.52
C GLU A 131 2.78 -8.22 -5.42
N ARG A 132 1.71 -7.71 -4.78
CA ARG A 132 0.95 -8.46 -3.77
C ARG A 132 0.29 -9.70 -4.38
N GLU A 133 -0.29 -9.57 -5.57
CA GLU A 133 -0.91 -10.68 -6.29
C GLU A 133 0.12 -11.71 -6.75
N ALA A 134 1.25 -11.27 -7.31
CA ALA A 134 2.34 -12.16 -7.71
C ALA A 134 2.89 -12.95 -6.52
N ARG A 135 3.02 -12.32 -5.34
CA ARG A 135 3.41 -13.00 -4.12
C ARG A 135 2.38 -14.07 -3.71
N ARG A 136 1.09 -13.71 -3.70
CA ARG A 136 0.00 -14.66 -3.39
C ARG A 136 0.00 -15.85 -4.35
N GLN A 137 0.22 -15.61 -5.64
CA GLN A 137 0.23 -16.65 -6.66
C GLN A 137 1.41 -17.60 -6.48
N ARG A 138 2.62 -17.06 -6.22
CA ARG A 138 3.81 -17.88 -5.93
C ARG A 138 3.62 -18.75 -4.69
N GLU A 139 3.06 -18.18 -3.61
CA GLU A 139 2.78 -18.93 -2.37
C GLU A 139 1.75 -20.06 -2.59
N LEU A 140 0.76 -19.85 -3.47
CA LEU A 140 -0.22 -20.90 -3.83
C LEU A 140 0.39 -21.98 -4.74
N GLU A 141 1.25 -21.59 -5.68
CA GLU A 141 1.93 -22.52 -6.59
C GLU A 141 2.94 -23.40 -5.82
N GLU A 142 3.68 -22.82 -4.88
CA GLU A 142 4.58 -23.55 -3.99
C GLU A 142 3.81 -24.59 -3.16
N LYS A 143 2.71 -24.19 -2.51
CA LYS A 143 1.83 -25.14 -1.79
C LYS A 143 1.25 -26.23 -2.69
N ARG A 144 0.93 -25.90 -3.95
CA ARG A 144 0.44 -26.88 -4.93
C ARG A 144 1.54 -27.88 -5.30
N ALA A 145 2.77 -27.42 -5.48
CA ALA A 145 3.92 -28.27 -5.74
C ALA A 145 4.25 -29.16 -4.53
N GLU A 146 4.15 -28.64 -3.30
CA GLU A 146 4.32 -29.39 -2.06
C GLU A 146 3.23 -30.46 -1.86
N SER A 147 1.99 -30.20 -2.32
CA SER A 147 0.85 -31.12 -2.19
C SER A 147 0.70 -32.10 -3.36
N GLY A 148 1.59 -32.04 -4.35
CA GLY A 148 1.42 -32.62 -5.69
C GLY A 148 1.68 -34.13 -5.85
N SER A 149 1.79 -34.92 -4.79
CA SER A 149 2.09 -36.36 -4.84
C SER A 149 0.99 -37.25 -4.25
N VAL A 150 -0.27 -37.04 -4.61
CA VAL A 150 -1.32 -38.05 -4.41
C VAL A 150 -1.83 -38.53 -5.76
N GLN A 151 -1.25 -39.64 -6.24
CA GLN A 151 -1.85 -40.42 -7.31
C GLN A 151 -3.06 -41.16 -6.74
N ILE A 152 -4.27 -40.65 -6.99
CA ILE A 152 -5.50 -41.43 -6.80
C ILE A 152 -5.81 -42.07 -8.15
N ASP A 153 -5.38 -43.32 -8.30
CA ASP A 153 -5.85 -44.20 -9.35
C ASP A 153 -7.30 -44.59 -9.01
N HIS A 154 -8.26 -44.13 -9.81
CA HIS A 154 -9.65 -44.59 -9.70
C HIS A 154 -10.33 -44.61 -11.07
N PRO A 155 -10.54 -45.79 -11.68
CA PRO A 155 -11.51 -45.94 -12.75
C PRO A 155 -12.82 -46.46 -12.15
N ALA A 156 -13.92 -45.71 -12.32
CA ALA A 156 -15.21 -46.24 -12.76
C ALA A 156 -16.32 -45.19 -12.58
N GLN A 157 -16.96 -44.89 -13.70
CA GLN A 157 -18.26 -44.22 -13.79
C GLN A 157 -19.35 -45.12 -13.18
N LEU A 158 -20.42 -44.54 -12.63
CA LEU A 158 -21.82 -44.87 -12.94
C LEU A 158 -22.78 -43.86 -12.28
N ALA A 159 -23.76 -43.43 -13.07
CA ALA A 159 -24.80 -42.46 -12.76
C ALA A 159 -25.96 -43.05 -11.91
N PHE A 160 -26.77 -42.22 -11.24
CA PHE A 160 -28.25 -42.18 -11.33
C PHE A 160 -28.85 -41.06 -10.43
N GLN A 161 -30.01 -40.55 -10.87
CA GLN A 161 -30.70 -39.29 -10.52
C GLN A 161 -31.66 -39.36 -9.31
N PRO A 162 -32.22 -38.22 -8.82
CA PRO A 162 -32.96 -38.10 -7.56
C PRO A 162 -34.49 -38.20 -7.69
N SER A 163 -35.19 -38.50 -6.59
CA SER A 163 -36.66 -38.37 -6.49
C SER A 163 -37.11 -37.98 -5.08
N ALA A 164 -38.02 -36.99 -5.00
CA ALA A 164 -38.83 -36.56 -3.84
C ALA A 164 -40.34 -36.68 -4.22
N PRO A 165 -41.39 -36.24 -3.46
CA PRO A 165 -41.51 -35.70 -2.08
C PRO A 165 -42.86 -36.02 -1.29
N LEU A 166 -43.06 -35.37 -0.11
CA LEU A 166 -44.30 -34.97 0.66
C LEU A 166 -45.08 -36.05 1.50
N ILE A 167 -45.64 -35.86 2.73
CA ILE A 167 -46.69 -34.92 3.25
C ILE A 167 -46.88 -35.00 4.82
N GLN A 168 -47.01 -33.81 5.47
CA GLN A 168 -47.88 -33.26 6.58
C GLN A 168 -48.06 -33.83 8.04
N GLN A 169 -48.21 -32.87 8.99
CA GLN A 169 -48.47 -32.91 10.48
C GLN A 169 -50.00 -32.95 10.83
N PRO A 170 -50.57 -32.58 12.03
CA PRO A 170 -50.13 -32.41 13.45
C PRO A 170 -51.15 -32.91 14.56
N VAL A 171 -50.81 -32.94 15.88
CA VAL A 171 -51.69 -32.49 17.02
C VAL A 171 -51.05 -32.58 18.46
N ALA A 172 -51.00 -31.43 19.17
CA ALA A 172 -51.46 -31.07 20.55
C ALA A 172 -50.97 -31.87 21.81
N ALA A 173 -50.75 -31.35 23.04
CA ALA A 173 -51.06 -30.09 23.76
C ALA A 173 -50.09 -29.85 24.96
N ALA A 174 -50.10 -28.63 25.54
CA ALA A 174 -49.19 -28.06 26.57
C ALA A 174 -49.51 -28.46 28.04
N PRO A 175 -48.68 -28.07 29.07
CA PRO A 175 -48.76 -26.72 29.67
C PRO A 175 -47.40 -26.06 30.09
N VAL A 176 -47.49 -24.74 30.36
CA VAL A 176 -46.44 -23.73 30.69
C VAL A 176 -46.53 -23.36 32.20
N PRO A 177 -45.84 -22.33 32.78
CA PRO A 177 -44.42 -21.93 32.95
C PRO A 177 -44.05 -21.79 34.48
N PRO A 178 -42.96 -21.10 34.90
CA PRO A 178 -43.01 -19.64 35.07
C PRO A 178 -41.76 -18.89 34.58
N ALA A 179 -42.00 -17.66 34.11
CA ALA A 179 -41.02 -16.62 33.79
C ALA A 179 -40.45 -15.96 35.08
N PRO A 180 -39.44 -15.07 34.99
CA PRO A 180 -39.70 -13.70 34.54
C PRO A 180 -38.61 -13.09 33.63
N ALA A 181 -39.07 -12.21 32.74
CA ALA A 181 -38.28 -11.17 32.06
C ALA A 181 -37.94 -10.03 33.07
N PRO A 182 -37.05 -9.06 32.77
CA PRO A 182 -37.30 -8.08 31.70
C PRO A 182 -36.04 -7.60 30.93
N ALA A 183 -36.24 -7.15 29.70
CA ALA A 183 -35.34 -6.17 29.06
C ALA A 183 -35.48 -4.83 29.79
N PRO A 184 -34.47 -3.94 29.76
CA PRO A 184 -34.60 -2.85 28.79
C PRO A 184 -33.27 -2.21 28.32
N VAL A 185 -33.37 -1.54 27.17
CA VAL A 185 -32.74 -0.26 26.76
C VAL A 185 -31.27 0.07 27.09
N VAL A 186 -30.53 0.37 26.01
CA VAL A 186 -29.57 1.48 25.84
C VAL A 186 -29.13 2.22 27.12
N ALA A 187 -27.85 2.09 27.48
CA ALA A 187 -27.14 3.04 28.35
C ALA A 187 -25.66 3.11 27.97
N GLU A 188 -25.20 4.33 27.69
CA GLU A 188 -23.79 4.71 27.47
C GLU A 188 -22.95 4.45 28.72
N GLU A 189 -21.86 3.68 28.61
CA GLU A 189 -20.60 3.89 29.38
C GLU A 189 -19.39 3.32 28.61
N PRO A 190 -18.97 3.86 27.44
CA PRO A 190 -17.78 3.36 26.73
C PRO A 190 -16.46 3.93 27.26
N LYS A 191 -16.49 4.99 28.07
CA LYS A 191 -15.27 5.77 28.29
C LYS A 191 -14.27 5.08 29.23
N LYS A 192 -14.71 4.45 30.34
CA LYS A 192 -13.77 3.96 31.37
C LYS A 192 -12.91 2.79 30.88
N ASP A 193 -13.47 1.90 30.06
CA ASP A 193 -12.75 0.75 29.53
C ASP A 193 -11.70 1.18 28.49
N GLU A 194 -12.04 2.13 27.60
CA GLU A 194 -11.09 2.69 26.61
C GLU A 194 -9.90 3.40 27.27
N LEU A 195 -10.12 4.12 28.37
CA LEU A 195 -9.03 4.79 29.10
C LEU A 195 -8.04 3.77 29.67
N THR A 196 -8.54 2.70 30.27
CA THR A 196 -7.69 1.63 30.81
C THR A 196 -6.89 0.91 29.72
N GLU A 197 -7.48 0.70 28.54
CA GLU A 197 -6.76 0.13 27.39
C GLU A 197 -5.68 1.08 26.86
N LYS A 198 -5.97 2.38 26.73
CA LYS A 198 -5.00 3.39 26.29
C LYS A 198 -3.82 3.52 27.27
N LEU A 199 -4.09 3.50 28.57
CA LEU A 199 -3.04 3.51 29.61
C LEU A 199 -2.18 2.24 29.58
N LYS A 200 -2.78 1.08 29.33
CA LYS A 200 -2.05 -0.20 29.21
C LYS A 200 -1.13 -0.20 27.99
N ARG A 201 -1.61 0.29 26.84
CA ARG A 201 -0.80 0.41 25.61
C ARG A 201 0.34 1.41 25.77
N LEU A 202 0.08 2.55 26.44
CA LEU A 202 1.11 3.54 26.72
C LEU A 202 2.24 2.98 27.62
N LYS A 203 1.87 2.15 28.62
CA LYS A 203 2.84 1.46 29.47
C LYS A 203 3.70 0.45 28.70
N THR A 204 3.11 -0.32 27.79
CA THR A 204 3.86 -1.25 26.94
C THR A 204 4.87 -0.53 26.04
N LEU A 205 4.51 0.63 25.48
CA LEU A 205 5.43 1.43 24.67
C LEU A 205 6.63 1.91 25.49
N PHE A 206 6.42 2.34 26.74
CA PHE A 206 7.49 2.73 27.65
C PHE A 206 8.40 1.55 28.02
N GLU A 207 7.83 0.40 28.41
CA GLU A 207 8.60 -0.80 28.76
C GLU A 207 9.41 -1.36 27.58
N SER A 208 8.90 -1.20 26.36
CA SER A 208 9.63 -1.55 25.13
C SER A 208 10.72 -0.55 24.73
N GLY A 209 10.90 0.55 25.49
CA GLY A 209 11.88 1.59 25.21
C GLY A 209 11.57 2.47 24.00
N LEU A 210 10.35 2.39 23.47
CA LEU A 210 9.90 3.17 22.30
C LEU A 210 9.59 4.64 22.64
N ILE A 211 9.35 4.93 23.92
CA ILE A 211 9.12 6.28 24.43
C ILE A 211 9.93 6.47 25.71
N SER A 212 10.36 7.71 25.95
CA SER A 212 11.08 8.08 27.16
C SER A 212 10.15 8.19 28.38
N GLN A 213 10.73 8.23 29.58
CA GLN A 213 9.97 8.36 30.83
C GLN A 213 9.21 9.69 30.89
N GLU A 214 9.76 10.74 30.29
CA GLU A 214 9.15 12.08 30.23
C GLU A 214 7.93 12.08 29.30
N GLU A 215 8.05 11.48 28.10
CA GLU A 215 6.93 11.33 27.15
C GLU A 215 5.82 10.44 27.69
N TYR A 216 6.18 9.37 28.43
CA TYR A 216 5.20 8.50 29.10
C TYR A 216 4.36 9.26 30.13
N ASN A 217 5.01 10.06 30.98
CA ASN A 217 4.31 10.84 32.01
C ASN A 217 3.41 11.92 31.41
N GLN A 218 3.88 12.60 30.36
CA GLN A 218 3.10 13.64 29.68
C GLN A 218 1.84 13.08 29.01
N LYS A 219 1.97 11.98 28.26
CA LYS A 219 0.83 11.31 27.61
C LYS A 219 -0.15 10.67 28.60
N LYS A 220 0.36 10.18 29.74
CA LYS A 220 -0.49 9.64 30.81
C LYS A 220 -1.34 10.74 31.43
N LEU A 221 -0.77 11.93 31.65
CA LEU A 221 -1.49 13.08 32.20
C LEU A 221 -2.56 13.59 31.23
N GLU A 222 -2.21 13.70 29.95
CA GLU A 222 -3.14 14.09 28.87
C GLU A 222 -4.36 13.15 28.81
N LEU A 223 -4.11 11.83 28.80
CA LEU A 223 -5.18 10.81 28.79
C LEU A 223 -6.07 10.85 30.04
N LEU A 224 -5.52 11.17 31.20
CA LEU A 224 -6.29 11.31 32.44
C LEU A 224 -7.04 12.63 32.54
N SER A 225 -6.59 13.67 31.83
CA SER A 225 -7.24 14.98 31.77
C SER A 225 -8.37 15.07 30.75
N ASP A 226 -8.36 14.21 29.74
CA ASP A 226 -9.37 14.14 28.68
C ASP A 226 -10.65 13.38 29.11
N PHE A 227 -10.75 13.10 30.41
CA PHE A 227 -11.75 12.25 31.04
C PHE A 227 -12.41 12.94 32.24
#